data_AF-A0A0G0GXZ3-F1
#
_entry.id   AF-A0A0G0GXZ3-F1
#
_cell.length_a   1.000
_cell.length_b   1.000
_cell.length_c   1.000
_cell.angle_alpha   90.00
_cell.angle_beta   90.00
_cell.angle_gamma   90.00
#
_symmetry.space_group_name_H-M   'P 1'
#
loop_
_entity.id
_entity.type
_entity.pdbx_description
1 polymer ?
#
loop_
_entity_poly.entity_id
_entity_poly.type
_entity_poly.pdbx_seq_one_letter_code
_entity_poly.pdbx_strand_id
1 'polypeptide(L)'
;MKKYLYILIMFAVSFIPFVSFAEDESSIGLKEFIEVKVIGLVQGAIIPLIYILAFVAFIWGMFNYIMYAGDEKKRESGKQFILWGLIGLFVMTAVLGIVALLKATFFDSTEDNTIVVPDFNVELPQTP
;
A
#
# COMPACT_ATOMS: atom_id res chain seq x y z
N MET A 1 13.28 29.07 -0.64
CA MET A 1 13.05 27.86 -1.47
C MET A 1 13.73 26.61 -0.90
N LYS A 2 15.03 26.63 -0.55
CA LYS A 2 15.78 25.44 -0.06
C LYS A 2 15.27 24.87 1.29
N LYS A 3 14.67 25.68 2.15
CA LYS A 3 14.14 25.25 3.47
C LYS A 3 12.91 24.34 3.36
N TYR A 4 12.01 24.61 2.41
CA TYR A 4 10.84 23.78 2.14
C TYR A 4 11.23 22.46 1.47
N LEU A 5 12.30 22.46 0.67
CA LEU A 5 12.88 21.25 0.08
C LEU A 5 13.40 20.29 1.17
N TYR A 6 14.08 20.79 2.19
CA TYR A 6 14.58 19.95 3.29
C TYR A 6 13.45 19.38 4.16
N ILE A 7 12.39 20.16 4.40
CA ILE A 7 11.19 19.70 5.13
C ILE A 7 10.45 18.61 4.35
N LEU A 8 10.33 18.75 3.01
CA LEU A 8 9.75 17.73 2.15
C LEU A 8 10.56 16.43 2.17
N ILE A 9 11.90 16.54 2.15
CA ILE A 9 12.81 15.40 2.20
C ILE A 9 12.74 14.68 3.55
N MET A 10 12.73 15.41 4.67
CA MET A 10 12.61 14.77 5.99
C MET A 10 11.25 14.09 6.18
N PHE A 11 10.17 14.67 5.66
CA PHE A 11 8.85 14.04 5.65
C PHE A 11 8.85 12.75 4.85
N ALA A 12 9.49 12.73 3.68
CA ALA A 12 9.65 11.53 2.86
C ALA A 12 10.54 10.47 3.53
N VAL A 13 11.60 10.87 4.25
CA VAL A 13 12.51 9.95 4.95
C VAL A 13 11.81 9.21 6.10
N SER A 14 10.88 9.86 6.81
CA SER A 14 10.06 9.19 7.83
C SER A 14 9.09 8.15 7.27
N PHE A 15 8.80 8.19 5.96
CA PHE A 15 7.94 7.23 5.28
C PHE A 15 8.70 6.05 4.65
N ILE A 16 10.04 6.06 4.63
CA ILE A 16 10.87 4.94 4.14
C ILE A 16 10.53 3.60 4.79
N PRO A 17 10.34 3.47 6.12
CA PRO A 17 10.03 2.18 6.73
C PRO A 17 8.66 1.62 6.32
N PHE A 18 7.74 2.46 5.82
CA PHE A 18 6.45 2.01 5.30
C PHE A 18 6.54 1.39 3.90
N VAL A 19 7.62 1.68 3.15
CA VAL A 19 7.85 1.11 1.80
C VAL A 19 8.68 -0.18 1.86
N SER A 20 9.34 -0.45 2.98
CA SER A 20 10.17 -1.65 3.18
C SER A 20 9.40 -2.97 3.22
N PHE A 21 8.07 -2.95 3.37
CA PHE A 21 7.23 -4.16 3.37
C PHE A 21 6.74 -4.56 1.98
N ALA A 22 7.38 -4.09 0.91
CA ALA A 22 7.00 -4.44 -0.47
C ALA A 22 8.03 -5.33 -1.20
N GLU A 23 9.06 -5.82 -0.50
CA GLU A 23 10.10 -6.67 -1.07
C GLU A 23 9.65 -8.14 -1.07
N ASP A 24 9.05 -8.57 -2.19
CA ASP A 24 8.79 -9.98 -2.50
C ASP A 24 10.07 -10.60 -3.06
N GLU A 25 10.88 -11.21 -2.18
CA GLU A 25 12.08 -11.95 -2.56
C GLU A 25 11.72 -13.30 -3.20
N SER A 26 11.24 -13.27 -4.43
CA SER A 26 11.13 -14.45 -5.29
C SER A 26 12.38 -14.56 -6.18
N SER A 27 13.39 -15.27 -5.67
CA SER A 27 14.62 -15.61 -6.38
C SER A 27 14.36 -16.64 -7.50
N ILE A 28 13.98 -16.23 -8.72
CA ILE A 28 13.83 -17.17 -9.86
C ILE A 28 14.15 -16.54 -11.24
N GLY A 29 15.02 -17.26 -11.97
CA GLY A 29 15.37 -17.27 -13.41
C GLY A 29 15.08 -16.07 -14.34
N LEU A 30 16.09 -15.69 -15.16
CA LEU A 30 16.13 -14.59 -16.17
C LEU A 30 14.92 -14.42 -17.11
N LYS A 31 14.06 -15.44 -17.25
CA LYS A 31 12.82 -15.38 -18.04
C LYS A 31 11.62 -14.86 -17.23
N GLU A 32 11.64 -15.04 -15.91
CA GLU A 32 10.64 -14.61 -14.94
C GLU A 32 10.82 -13.13 -14.54
N PHE A 33 12.04 -12.60 -14.67
CA PHE A 33 12.38 -11.19 -14.41
C PHE A 33 11.64 -10.16 -15.30
N ILE A 34 11.10 -10.56 -16.45
CA ILE A 34 10.42 -9.63 -17.35
C ILE A 34 8.91 -9.63 -17.10
N GLU A 35 8.31 -10.79 -16.80
CA GLU A 35 6.86 -10.89 -16.53
C GLU A 35 6.49 -10.56 -15.08
N VAL A 36 7.29 -11.00 -14.08
CA VAL A 36 6.95 -10.84 -12.66
C VAL A 36 7.41 -9.47 -12.13
N LYS A 37 8.56 -8.96 -12.61
CA LYS A 37 9.16 -7.74 -12.05
C LYS A 37 8.38 -6.48 -12.39
N VAL A 38 7.66 -6.42 -13.52
CA VAL A 38 6.84 -5.25 -13.87
C VAL A 38 5.67 -5.11 -12.90
N ILE A 39 5.01 -6.22 -12.57
CA ILE A 39 3.88 -6.23 -11.63
C ILE A 39 4.36 -5.93 -10.20
N GLY A 40 5.51 -6.50 -9.80
CA GLY A 40 6.15 -6.21 -8.50
C GLY A 40 6.64 -4.76 -8.36
N LEU A 41 7.25 -4.16 -9.40
CA LEU A 41 7.66 -2.75 -9.38
C LEU A 41 6.47 -1.80 -9.35
N VAL A 42 5.40 -2.14 -10.09
CA VAL A 42 4.17 -1.35 -10.11
C VAL A 42 3.52 -1.40 -8.72
N GLN A 43 3.34 -2.58 -8.13
CA GLN A 43 2.71 -2.72 -6.83
C GLN A 43 3.57 -2.19 -5.68
N GLY A 44 4.89 -2.39 -5.72
CA GLY A 44 5.79 -2.02 -4.63
C GLY A 44 6.27 -0.57 -4.65
N ALA A 45 6.37 0.08 -5.83
CA ALA A 45 6.90 1.44 -5.93
C ALA A 45 5.91 2.45 -6.53
N ILE A 46 5.18 2.08 -7.60
CA ILE A 46 4.32 3.05 -8.31
C ILE A 46 3.05 3.38 -7.53
N ILE A 47 2.39 2.36 -6.95
CA ILE A 47 1.16 2.52 -6.19
C ILE A 47 1.38 3.46 -4.98
N PRO A 48 2.35 3.22 -4.08
CA PRO A 48 2.58 4.10 -2.94
C PRO A 48 3.05 5.49 -3.37
N LEU A 49 3.83 5.62 -4.45
CA LEU A 49 4.28 6.92 -4.98
C LEU A 49 3.10 7.79 -5.45
N ILE A 50 2.17 7.20 -6.22
CA ILE A 50 0.95 7.89 -6.67
C ILE A 50 0.03 8.19 -5.49
N TYR A 51 -0.02 7.31 -4.49
CA TYR A 51 -0.80 7.52 -3.27
C TYR A 51 -0.34 8.76 -2.50
N ILE A 52 0.98 8.90 -2.31
CA ILE A 52 1.56 10.09 -1.66
C ILE A 52 1.26 11.35 -2.47
N LEU A 53 1.40 11.29 -3.80
CA LEU A 53 1.15 12.45 -4.66
C LEU A 53 -0.33 12.88 -4.63
N ALA A 54 -1.26 11.92 -4.66
CA ALA A 54 -2.69 12.15 -4.53
C ALA A 54 -3.07 12.70 -3.14
N PHE A 55 -2.46 12.18 -2.08
CA PHE A 55 -2.67 12.65 -0.71
C PHE A 55 -2.20 14.10 -0.52
N VAL A 56 -1.04 14.45 -1.10
CA VAL A 56 -0.55 15.84 -1.10
C VAL A 56 -1.47 16.77 -1.88
N ALA A 57 -1.99 16.33 -3.04
CA ALA A 57 -2.97 17.11 -3.81
C ALA A 57 -4.29 17.31 -3.04
N PHE A 58 -4.74 16.30 -2.29
CA PHE A 58 -5.90 16.41 -1.41
C PHE A 58 -5.69 17.43 -0.29
N ILE A 59 -4.54 17.38 0.41
CA ILE A 59 -4.19 18.35 1.45
C ILE A 59 -4.10 19.77 0.86
N TRP A 60 -3.54 19.93 -0.34
CA TRP A 60 -3.47 21.24 -1.02
C TRP A 60 -4.86 21.80 -1.34
N GLY A 61 -5.78 20.96 -1.82
CA GLY A 61 -7.19 21.35 -2.05
C GLY A 61 -7.89 21.78 -0.76
N MET A 62 -7.66 21.04 0.34
CA MET A 62 -8.22 21.36 1.66
C MET A 62 -7.65 22.66 2.24
N PHE A 63 -6.34 22.89 2.13
CA PHE A 63 -5.71 24.14 2.56
C PHE A 63 -6.26 25.35 1.80
N ASN A 64 -6.40 25.24 0.48
CA ASN A 64 -6.99 26.32 -0.33
C ASN A 64 -8.45 26.60 0.07
N TYR A 65 -9.24 25.57 0.36
CA TYR A 65 -10.62 25.76 0.82
C TYR A 65 -10.70 26.52 2.14
N ILE A 66 -9.84 26.19 3.11
CA ILE A 66 -9.81 26.84 4.43
C ILE A 66 -9.28 28.27 4.32
N MET A 67 -8.24 28.51 3.51
CA MET A 67 -7.61 29.83 3.39
C MET A 67 -8.50 30.87 2.69
N TYR A 68 -9.38 30.44 1.78
CA TYR A 68 -10.33 31.32 1.09
C TYR A 68 -11.76 31.25 1.63
N ALA A 69 -11.95 30.79 2.88
CA ALA A 69 -13.27 30.60 3.48
C ALA A 69 -14.12 31.89 3.60
N GLY A 70 -13.49 33.07 3.55
CA GLY A 70 -14.16 34.38 3.63
C GLY A 70 -14.71 34.93 2.31
N ASP A 71 -14.46 34.29 1.16
CA ASP A 71 -14.87 34.75 -0.16
C ASP A 71 -15.76 33.69 -0.82
N GLU A 72 -17.06 34.01 -0.99
CA GLU A 72 -18.11 33.05 -1.34
C GLU A 72 -17.86 32.33 -2.67
N LYS A 73 -17.26 33.04 -3.65
CA LYS A 73 -16.88 32.47 -4.95
C LYS A 73 -15.74 31.48 -4.84
N LYS A 74 -14.71 31.80 -4.05
CA LYS A 74 -13.54 30.91 -3.87
C LYS A 74 -13.87 29.71 -2.98
N ARG A 75 -14.84 29.87 -2.07
CA ARG A 75 -15.37 28.77 -1.26
C ARG A 75 -16.00 27.70 -2.14
N GLU A 76 -16.79 28.08 -3.14
CA GLU A 76 -17.44 27.14 -4.03
C GLU A 76 -16.43 26.36 -4.89
N SER A 77 -15.42 27.05 -5.42
CA SER A 77 -14.30 26.41 -6.13
C SER A 77 -13.49 25.48 -5.21
N GLY A 78 -13.22 25.89 -3.97
CA GLY A 78 -12.49 25.06 -3.00
C GLY A 78 -13.23 23.77 -2.62
N LYS A 79 -14.58 23.81 -2.52
CA LYS A 79 -15.39 22.60 -2.31
C LYS A 79 -15.27 21.62 -3.48
N GLN A 80 -15.30 22.13 -4.71
CA GLN A 80 -15.12 21.28 -5.89
C GLN A 80 -13.74 20.61 -5.89
N PHE A 81 -12.68 21.34 -5.55
CA PHE A 81 -11.34 20.77 -5.43
C PHE A 81 -11.24 19.69 -4.33
N ILE A 82 -11.89 19.88 -3.17
CA ILE A 82 -11.95 18.85 -2.13
C ILE A 82 -12.70 17.61 -2.63
N LEU A 83 -13.84 17.78 -3.30
CA LEU A 83 -14.61 16.65 -3.83
C LEU A 83 -13.78 15.84 -4.83
N TRP A 84 -13.11 16.51 -5.77
CA TRP A 84 -12.23 15.86 -6.74
C TRP A 84 -11.06 15.13 -6.08
N GLY A 85 -10.45 15.72 -5.05
CA GLY A 85 -9.40 15.06 -4.27
C GLY A 85 -9.91 13.85 -3.48
N LEU A 86 -11.10 13.96 -2.87
CA LEU A 86 -11.73 12.90 -2.09
C LEU A 86 -12.12 11.72 -2.98
N ILE A 87 -12.69 11.98 -4.14
CA ILE A 87 -13.04 10.95 -5.13
C ILE A 87 -11.78 10.22 -5.59
N GLY A 88 -10.70 10.95 -5.90
CA GLY A 88 -9.41 10.35 -6.27
C GLY A 88 -8.84 9.44 -5.18
N LEU A 89 -8.87 9.89 -3.92
CA LEU A 89 -8.40 9.10 -2.78
C LEU A 89 -9.28 7.87 -2.51
N PHE A 90 -10.60 8.04 -2.62
CA PHE A 90 -11.57 6.97 -2.41
C PHE A 90 -11.41 5.85 -3.43
N VAL A 91 -11.34 6.18 -4.73
CA VAL A 91 -11.16 5.18 -5.80
C VAL A 91 -9.83 4.45 -5.65
N MET A 92 -8.73 5.17 -5.39
CA MET A 92 -7.42 4.57 -5.21
C MET A 92 -7.39 3.59 -4.01
N THR A 93 -7.99 3.99 -2.89
CA THR A 93 -8.07 3.14 -1.68
C THR A 93 -8.97 1.93 -1.91
N ALA A 94 -10.08 2.10 -2.64
CA ALA A 94 -10.99 1.01 -2.98
C ALA A 94 -10.29 -0.08 -3.80
N VAL A 95 -9.46 0.29 -4.78
CA VAL A 95 -8.69 -0.68 -5.58
C VAL A 95 -7.75 -1.51 -4.70
N LEU A 96 -7.04 -0.88 -3.76
CA LEU A 96 -6.14 -1.61 -2.84
C LEU A 96 -6.88 -2.52 -1.88
N GLY A 97 -8.03 -2.07 -1.36
CA GLY A 97 -8.90 -2.89 -0.52
C GLY A 97 -9.44 -4.11 -1.27
N ILE A 98 -9.89 -3.92 -2.51
CA ILE A 98 -10.41 -5.02 -3.35
C ILE A 98 -9.28 -6.00 -3.70
N VAL A 99 -8.09 -5.52 -4.07
CA VAL A 99 -6.94 -6.38 -4.34
C VAL A 99 -6.52 -7.16 -3.10
N ALA A 100 -6.52 -6.55 -1.92
CA ALA A 100 -6.21 -7.22 -0.66
C ALA A 100 -7.25 -8.30 -0.32
N LEU A 101 -8.54 -8.00 -0.50
CA LEU A 101 -9.62 -8.98 -0.32
C LEU A 101 -9.51 -10.14 -1.30
N LEU A 102 -9.16 -9.85 -2.56
CA LEU A 102 -8.97 -10.87 -3.58
C LEU A 102 -7.79 -11.79 -3.25
N LYS A 103 -6.66 -11.21 -2.80
CA LYS A 103 -5.51 -11.97 -2.27
C LYS A 103 -5.91 -12.86 -1.09
N ALA A 104 -6.60 -12.30 -0.11
CA ALA A 104 -7.05 -13.05 1.07
C ALA A 104 -8.06 -14.16 0.75
N THR A 105 -8.90 -14.00 -0.27
CA THR A 105 -9.95 -14.98 -0.58
C THR A 105 -9.48 -16.08 -1.53
N PHE A 106 -8.63 -15.73 -2.50
CA PHE A 106 -8.28 -16.65 -3.59
C PHE A 106 -6.82 -17.12 -3.55
N PHE A 107 -5.95 -16.42 -2.82
CA PHE A 107 -4.51 -16.70 -2.79
C PHE A 107 -3.99 -17.09 -1.40
N ASP A 108 -4.72 -16.78 -0.32
CA ASP A 108 -4.45 -17.27 1.05
C ASP A 108 -5.12 -18.63 1.30
N SER A 109 -4.89 -19.57 0.40
CA SER A 109 -5.07 -21.00 0.68
C SER A 109 -3.76 -21.52 1.25
N THR A 110 -3.35 -21.00 2.41
CA THR A 110 -2.23 -21.56 3.14
C THR A 110 -2.70 -22.93 3.67
N GLU A 111 -2.07 -23.96 3.13
CA GLU A 111 -2.15 -25.35 3.54
C GLU A 111 -1.74 -25.50 5.02
N ASP A 112 -2.68 -25.33 5.94
CA ASP A 112 -2.55 -25.91 7.30
C ASP A 112 -3.33 -27.22 7.35
N ASN A 113 -3.01 -28.13 6.42
CA ASN A 113 -3.47 -29.52 6.44
C ASN A 113 -2.36 -30.48 6.87
N THR A 114 -1.34 -30.00 7.58
CA THR A 114 -0.61 -30.92 8.45
C THR A 114 -1.57 -31.29 9.58
N ILE A 115 -2.41 -32.30 9.32
CA ILE A 115 -3.02 -33.09 10.37
C ILE A 115 -1.84 -33.49 11.25
N VAL A 116 -1.70 -32.84 12.40
CA VAL A 116 -0.80 -33.29 13.46
C VAL A 116 -1.43 -34.59 13.93
N VAL A 117 -1.09 -35.67 13.25
CA VAL A 117 -1.40 -37.01 13.72
C VAL A 117 -0.64 -37.10 15.04
N PRO A 118 -1.33 -37.25 16.19
CA PRO A 118 -0.64 -37.39 17.45
C PRO A 118 0.30 -38.58 17.33
N ASP A 119 1.59 -38.31 17.51
CA ASP A 119 2.64 -39.32 17.50
C ASP A 119 2.39 -40.27 18.68
N PHE A 120 1.80 -41.42 18.39
CA PHE A 120 1.67 -42.49 19.36
C PHE A 120 3.07 -43.07 19.58
N ASN A 121 3.78 -42.53 20.57
CA ASN A 121 5.01 -43.10 21.07
C ASN A 121 4.71 -44.45 21.76
N VAL A 122 4.59 -45.51 20.96
CA VAL A 122 4.53 -46.88 21.44
C VAL A 122 5.96 -47.29 21.77
N GLU A 123 6.35 -47.15 23.04
CA GLU A 123 7.59 -47.73 23.54
C GLU A 123 7.54 -49.25 23.31
N LEU A 124 8.32 -49.73 22.34
CA LEU A 124 8.46 -51.16 22.11
C LEU A 124 9.16 -51.76 23.33
N PRO A 125 8.66 -52.90 23.88
CA PRO A 125 9.35 -53.59 24.96
C PRO A 125 10.74 -53.96 24.46
N GLN A 126 11.77 -53.46 25.14
CA GLN A 126 13.16 -53.80 24.85
C GLN A 126 13.26 -55.33 24.96
N THR A 127 13.55 -55.98 23.84
CA THR A 127 13.73 -57.43 23.79
C THR A 127 14.91 -57.80 24.68
N PRO A 128 14.80 -58.88 25.49
CA PRO A 128 15.78 -59.23 26.52
C PRO A 128 17.16 -59.61 25.95
#